data_AF-A0A970R8J1-F1
#
_entry.id   AF-A0A970R8J1-F1
#
_cell.length_a   1.000
_cell.length_b   1.000
_cell.length_c   1.000
_cell.angle_alpha   90.00
_cell.angle_beta   90.00
_cell.angle_gamma   90.00
#
_symmetry.space_group_name_H-M   'P 1'
#
loop_
_entity.id
_entity.type
_entity.pdbx_description
1 polymer ?
#
loop_
_entity_poly.entity_id
_entity_poly.type
_entity_poly.pdbx_seq_one_letter_code
_entity_poly.pdbx_strand_id
1 'polypeptide(L)'
;LDVTDAVVQEAIDRRCNLIIAHHPLIFKGIKRIGNDTFVGRLVSKCIKNDIAVYAAHTNLDNMKDGVNRIIADRIGLRNTRVLVPLPQQLRKLVTFCPKANADKVRAALFSAGAGHIGNYDSCSFSAAGRGSFRAGQNADPYVGAVGELHYEPEERIETIFPVTRQTTVVAALLRAHPYEEAAYDIYTLENSFDGTGAGLTGELETPEETLSFLKRLKKTFGAEGIRHTPIVDEKVTRIAVCGGSGSFLIHQAIRAGAQVFVTGDVKYHDFFEADGRMLIADIGHYESEQFTKELLMNIIKKKYSNFAVQISGANTNPVKYL
;
A
#
# COMPACT_ATOMS: atom_id res chain seq x y z
N LEU A 1 0.23 -9.45 -14.65
CA LEU A 1 0.66 -8.03 -14.61
C LEU A 1 -0.34 -7.23 -15.42
N ASP A 2 -0.34 -7.46 -16.73
CA ASP A 2 -1.25 -6.81 -17.70
C ASP A 2 -2.40 -7.71 -18.12
N VAL A 3 -3.49 -7.11 -18.58
CA VAL A 3 -4.61 -7.82 -19.23
C VAL A 3 -4.42 -7.71 -20.75
N THR A 4 -3.92 -8.78 -21.36
CA THR A 4 -3.73 -8.88 -22.83
C THR A 4 -4.72 -9.87 -23.43
N ASP A 5 -4.81 -9.93 -24.77
CA ASP A 5 -5.70 -10.90 -25.44
C ASP A 5 -5.34 -12.35 -25.08
N ALA A 6 -4.05 -12.65 -24.94
CA ALA A 6 -3.55 -13.95 -24.51
C ALA A 6 -3.98 -14.28 -23.07
N VAL A 7 -3.95 -13.31 -22.16
CA VAL A 7 -4.40 -13.50 -20.76
C VAL A 7 -5.90 -13.73 -20.70
N VAL A 8 -6.70 -12.97 -21.47
CA VAL A 8 -8.15 -13.18 -21.54
C VAL A 8 -8.46 -14.54 -22.17
N GLN A 9 -7.73 -14.94 -23.21
CA GLN A 9 -7.88 -16.27 -23.80
C GLN A 9 -7.53 -17.39 -22.81
N GLU A 10 -6.42 -17.24 -22.08
CA GLU A 10 -6.02 -18.19 -21.03
C GLU A 10 -7.11 -18.31 -19.95
N ALA A 11 -7.74 -17.20 -19.55
CA ALA A 11 -8.85 -17.22 -18.61
C ALA A 11 -10.07 -17.99 -19.16
N ILE A 12 -10.43 -17.80 -20.44
CA ILE A 12 -11.51 -18.55 -21.09
C ILE A 12 -11.19 -20.04 -21.12
N ASP A 13 -10.00 -20.41 -21.60
CA ASP A 13 -9.57 -21.80 -21.77
C ASP A 13 -9.54 -22.54 -20.43
N ARG A 14 -9.17 -21.82 -19.36
CA ARG A 14 -9.12 -22.35 -17.98
C ARG A 14 -10.40 -22.14 -17.18
N ARG A 15 -11.45 -21.59 -17.81
CA ARG A 15 -12.76 -21.32 -17.18
C ARG A 15 -12.67 -20.45 -15.92
N CYS A 16 -11.75 -19.48 -15.93
CA CYS A 16 -11.67 -18.44 -14.92
C CYS A 16 -12.63 -17.30 -15.25
N ASN A 17 -13.41 -16.85 -14.26
CA ASN A 17 -14.38 -15.74 -14.39
C ASN A 17 -13.90 -14.44 -13.74
N LEU A 18 -12.67 -14.40 -13.22
CA LEU A 18 -12.08 -13.22 -12.60
C LEU A 18 -10.59 -13.13 -12.95
N ILE A 19 -10.18 -11.99 -13.48
CA ILE A 19 -8.77 -11.61 -13.67
C ILE A 19 -8.44 -10.51 -12.66
N ILE A 20 -7.42 -10.76 -11.84
CA ILE A 20 -6.83 -9.74 -10.96
C ILE A 20 -5.51 -9.31 -11.60
N ALA A 21 -5.45 -8.05 -12.03
CA ALA A 21 -4.30 -7.44 -12.67
C ALA A 21 -3.69 -6.35 -11.79
N HIS A 22 -2.44 -6.03 -12.05
CA HIS A 22 -1.80 -4.88 -11.42
C HIS A 22 -2.09 -3.62 -12.26
N HIS A 23 -1.83 -3.69 -13.56
CA HIS A 23 -2.17 -2.63 -14.49
C HIS A 23 -3.65 -2.63 -14.84
N PRO A 24 -4.34 -1.48 -14.73
CA PRO A 24 -5.74 -1.39 -15.09
C PRO A 24 -5.92 -1.49 -16.60
N LEU A 25 -6.83 -2.37 -17.04
CA LEU A 25 -7.22 -2.48 -18.45
C LEU A 25 -7.79 -1.15 -18.98
N ILE A 26 -8.57 -0.45 -18.15
CA ILE A 26 -9.13 0.87 -18.45
C ILE A 26 -8.37 1.92 -17.64
N PHE A 27 -7.28 2.46 -18.20
CA PHE A 27 -6.49 3.50 -17.55
C PHE A 27 -7.03 4.92 -17.76
N LYS A 28 -7.66 5.17 -18.92
CA LYS A 28 -8.34 6.42 -19.26
C LYS A 28 -9.82 6.13 -19.56
N GLY A 29 -10.68 7.11 -19.32
CA GLY A 29 -12.11 6.99 -19.61
C GLY A 29 -12.38 6.56 -21.06
N ILE A 30 -13.16 5.49 -21.23
CA ILE A 30 -13.57 4.98 -22.54
C ILE A 30 -14.80 5.74 -23.04
N LYS A 31 -14.73 6.30 -24.25
CA LYS A 31 -15.86 7.02 -24.88
C LYS A 31 -16.76 6.10 -25.72
N ARG A 32 -16.23 4.95 -26.15
CA ARG A 32 -16.90 3.97 -26.99
C ARG A 32 -16.32 2.58 -26.72
N ILE A 33 -17.16 1.56 -26.77
CA ILE A 33 -16.75 0.15 -26.76
C ILE A 33 -16.97 -0.40 -28.17
N GLY A 34 -15.88 -0.78 -28.84
CA GLY A 34 -15.87 -1.29 -30.20
C GLY A 34 -14.64 -2.18 -30.44
N ASN A 35 -14.58 -2.83 -31.61
CA ASN A 35 -13.47 -3.72 -31.96
C ASN A 35 -12.26 -3.00 -32.60
N ASP A 36 -12.34 -1.67 -32.71
CA ASP A 36 -11.36 -0.79 -33.32
C ASP A 36 -10.13 -0.55 -32.42
N THR A 37 -10.31 -0.55 -31.10
CA THR A 37 -9.23 -0.33 -30.13
C THR A 37 -8.84 -1.61 -29.39
N PHE A 38 -7.58 -1.67 -28.94
CA PHE A 38 -7.08 -2.77 -28.09
C PHE A 38 -7.93 -2.96 -26.84
N VAL A 39 -8.16 -1.88 -26.07
CA VAL A 39 -8.97 -1.90 -24.85
C VAL A 39 -10.42 -2.27 -25.16
N GLY A 40 -11.03 -1.69 -26.20
CA GLY A 40 -12.41 -1.99 -26.59
C GLY A 40 -12.63 -3.46 -26.96
N ARG A 41 -11.68 -4.07 -27.70
CA ARG A 41 -11.72 -5.51 -28.01
C ARG A 41 -11.65 -6.37 -26.75
N LEU A 42 -10.75 -6.07 -25.81
CA LEU A 42 -10.61 -6.84 -24.59
C LEU A 42 -11.82 -6.70 -23.67
N VAL A 43 -12.36 -5.49 -23.51
CA VAL A 43 -13.58 -5.24 -22.73
C VAL A 43 -14.75 -6.03 -23.33
N SER A 44 -14.94 -5.96 -24.65
CA SER A 44 -15.96 -6.74 -25.37
C SER A 44 -15.78 -8.26 -25.18
N LYS A 45 -14.53 -8.75 -25.25
CA LYS A 45 -14.20 -10.16 -25.04
C LYS A 45 -14.50 -10.61 -23.60
N CYS A 46 -14.12 -9.82 -22.59
CA CYS A 46 -14.42 -10.11 -21.19
C CYS A 46 -15.93 -10.13 -20.92
N ILE A 47 -16.68 -9.14 -21.41
CA ILE A 47 -18.15 -9.07 -21.26
C ILE A 47 -18.83 -10.30 -21.87
N LYS A 48 -18.44 -10.69 -23.10
CA LYS A 48 -19.05 -11.85 -23.79
C LYS A 48 -18.74 -13.20 -23.15
N ASN A 49 -17.75 -13.28 -22.26
CA ASN A 49 -17.32 -14.50 -21.60
C ASN A 49 -17.52 -14.45 -20.07
N ASP A 50 -18.27 -13.46 -19.56
CA ASP A 50 -18.55 -13.28 -18.14
C ASP A 50 -17.29 -13.22 -17.25
N ILE A 51 -16.24 -12.55 -17.74
CA ILE A 51 -14.97 -12.38 -17.02
C ILE A 51 -14.93 -10.99 -16.37
N ALA A 52 -14.93 -10.99 -15.04
CA ALA A 52 -14.65 -9.78 -14.25
C ALA A 52 -13.15 -9.43 -14.32
N VAL A 53 -12.84 -8.13 -14.35
CA VAL A 53 -11.46 -7.63 -14.29
C VAL A 53 -11.33 -6.67 -13.11
N TYR A 54 -10.42 -6.97 -12.19
CA TYR A 54 -10.08 -6.14 -11.05
C TYR A 54 -8.63 -5.67 -11.16
N ALA A 55 -8.37 -4.40 -10.88
CA ALA A 55 -7.04 -3.80 -10.94
C ALA A 55 -6.58 -3.32 -9.57
N ALA A 56 -5.38 -3.73 -9.15
CA ALA A 56 -4.67 -3.23 -7.97
C ALA A 56 -3.34 -2.62 -8.41
N HIS A 57 -3.35 -1.31 -8.69
CA HIS A 57 -2.27 -0.55 -9.30
C HIS A 57 -1.44 0.18 -8.24
N THR A 58 -1.44 1.52 -8.26
CA THR A 58 -0.71 2.38 -7.32
C THR A 58 -1.07 2.17 -5.86
N ASN A 59 -2.25 1.65 -5.53
CA ASN A 59 -2.59 1.26 -4.17
C ASN A 59 -1.72 0.09 -3.67
N LEU A 60 -1.35 -0.85 -4.56
CA LEU A 60 -0.45 -1.94 -4.24
C LEU A 60 1.02 -1.48 -4.25
N ASP A 61 1.40 -0.55 -5.13
CA ASP A 61 2.75 0.03 -5.14
C ASP A 61 3.08 0.77 -3.86
N ASN A 62 2.08 1.50 -3.35
CA ASN A 62 2.23 2.33 -2.17
C ASN A 62 2.19 1.54 -0.86
N MET A 63 1.88 0.24 -0.85
CA MET A 63 1.95 -0.55 0.38
C MET A 63 3.41 -0.85 0.72
N LYS A 64 3.81 -0.67 2.00
CA LYS A 64 5.17 -1.05 2.45
C LYS A 64 5.52 -2.50 2.10
N ASP A 65 4.53 -3.38 2.19
CA ASP A 65 4.63 -4.81 1.85
C ASP A 65 4.08 -5.13 0.44
N GLY A 66 4.10 -4.12 -0.44
CA GLY A 66 3.56 -4.16 -1.79
C GLY A 66 4.57 -4.55 -2.87
N VAL A 67 4.40 -4.00 -4.09
CA VAL A 67 5.28 -4.28 -5.24
C VAL A 67 6.75 -3.98 -4.92
N ASN A 68 7.00 -2.79 -4.37
CA ASN A 68 8.35 -2.36 -4.01
C ASN A 68 9.02 -3.29 -2.99
N ARG A 69 8.24 -3.93 -2.11
CA ARG A 69 8.78 -4.89 -1.13
C ARG A 69 9.38 -6.10 -1.81
N ILE A 70 8.70 -6.64 -2.82
CA ILE A 70 9.20 -7.80 -3.55
C ILE A 70 10.49 -7.47 -4.29
N ILE A 71 10.57 -6.27 -4.88
CA ILE A 71 11.79 -5.79 -5.52
C ILE A 71 12.93 -5.72 -4.49
N ALA A 72 12.67 -5.10 -3.33
CA ALA A 72 13.64 -4.99 -2.24
C ALA A 72 14.10 -6.35 -1.71
N ASP A 73 13.18 -7.28 -1.46
CA ASP A 73 13.46 -8.64 -0.98
C ASP A 73 14.29 -9.43 -2.01
N ARG A 74 13.99 -9.31 -3.31
CA ARG A 74 14.76 -9.96 -4.38
C ARG A 74 16.16 -9.39 -4.55
N ILE A 75 16.35 -8.10 -4.28
CA ILE A 75 17.68 -7.47 -4.24
C ILE A 75 18.44 -7.90 -2.97
N GLY A 76 17.74 -8.26 -1.90
CA GLY A 76 18.32 -8.60 -0.60
C GLY A 76 18.47 -7.40 0.33
N LEU A 77 17.61 -6.39 0.19
CA LEU A 77 17.64 -5.21 1.04
C LEU A 77 17.11 -5.52 2.45
N ARG A 78 17.81 -4.98 3.45
CA ARG A 78 17.44 -4.97 4.86
C ARG A 78 17.03 -3.56 5.27
N ASN A 79 16.45 -3.46 6.47
CA ASN A 79 16.08 -2.19 7.11
C ASN A 79 15.26 -1.28 6.18
N THR A 80 14.29 -1.87 5.48
CA THR A 80 13.52 -1.16 4.46
C THR A 80 12.50 -0.21 5.08
N ARG A 81 12.41 0.98 4.49
CA ARG A 81 11.43 2.02 4.80
C ARG A 81 10.88 2.62 3.52
N VAL A 82 9.67 3.18 3.60
CA VAL A 82 9.05 3.92 2.51
C VAL A 82 9.93 5.12 2.15
N LEU A 83 10.20 5.29 0.86
CA LEU A 83 11.04 6.37 0.37
C LEU A 83 10.32 7.72 0.49
N VAL A 84 9.06 7.79 0.05
CA VAL A 84 8.21 8.97 0.19
C VAL A 84 6.88 8.56 0.83
N PRO A 85 6.75 8.70 2.16
CA PRO A 85 5.51 8.41 2.87
C PRO A 85 4.34 9.23 2.32
N LEU A 86 3.16 8.60 2.21
CA LEU A 86 1.95 9.35 1.89
C LEU A 86 1.56 10.23 3.10
N PRO A 87 1.15 11.48 2.87
CA PRO A 87 0.69 12.35 3.94
C PRO A 87 -0.65 11.84 4.49
N GLN A 88 -0.96 12.22 5.73
CA GLN A 88 -2.29 12.06 6.31
C GLN A 88 -2.81 10.62 6.35
N GLN A 89 -1.91 9.65 6.59
CA GLN A 89 -2.27 8.22 6.67
C GLN A 89 -2.59 7.75 8.09
N LEU A 90 -2.45 8.63 9.09
CA LEU A 90 -2.79 8.36 10.48
C LEU A 90 -4.01 9.17 10.92
N ARG A 91 -4.73 8.61 11.88
CA ARG A 91 -5.87 9.22 12.54
C ARG A 91 -5.68 9.14 14.05
N LYS A 92 -6.10 10.18 14.76
CA LYS A 92 -6.30 10.13 16.21
C LYS A 92 -7.79 9.96 16.48
N LEU A 93 -8.17 8.89 17.15
CA LEU A 93 -9.49 8.77 17.77
C LEU A 93 -9.42 9.40 19.15
N VAL A 94 -10.43 10.17 19.48
CA VAL A 94 -10.72 10.66 20.82
C VAL A 94 -12.15 10.26 21.14
N THR A 95 -12.38 9.69 22.31
CA THR A 95 -13.72 9.32 22.78
C THR A 95 -13.84 9.61 24.28
N PHE A 96 -15.07 9.71 24.76
CA PHE A 96 -15.37 10.00 26.17
C PHE A 96 -16.26 8.90 26.71
N CYS A 97 -15.88 8.29 27.83
CA CYS A 97 -16.56 7.12 28.38
C CYS A 97 -16.63 7.21 29.92
N PRO A 98 -17.70 6.72 30.58
CA PRO A 98 -17.72 6.53 32.02
C PRO A 98 -16.49 5.78 32.50
N LYS A 99 -15.91 6.22 33.63
CA LYS A 99 -14.68 5.66 34.18
C LYS A 99 -14.76 4.14 34.39
N ALA A 100 -15.91 3.62 34.80
CA ALA A 100 -16.14 2.19 35.02
C ALA A 100 -16.01 1.33 33.74
N ASN A 101 -16.17 1.94 32.56
CA ASN A 101 -16.19 1.25 31.28
C ASN A 101 -14.95 1.54 30.42
N ALA A 102 -14.08 2.47 30.85
CA ALA A 102 -12.95 2.97 30.08
C ALA A 102 -11.98 1.85 29.64
N ASP A 103 -11.68 0.88 30.52
CA ASP A 103 -10.80 -0.24 30.20
C ASP A 103 -11.39 -1.18 29.13
N LYS A 104 -12.71 -1.42 29.18
CA LYS A 104 -13.41 -2.23 28.18
C LYS A 104 -13.33 -1.56 26.81
N VAL A 105 -13.54 -0.24 26.75
CA VAL A 105 -13.45 0.53 25.50
C VAL A 105 -12.02 0.50 24.96
N ARG A 106 -11.00 0.74 25.79
CA ARG A 106 -9.57 0.62 25.39
C ARG A 106 -9.25 -0.74 24.78
N ALA A 107 -9.60 -1.83 25.48
CA ALA A 107 -9.33 -3.18 25.02
C ALA A 107 -9.98 -3.48 23.65
N ALA A 108 -11.20 -2.97 23.42
CA ALA A 108 -11.88 -3.11 22.13
C ALA A 108 -11.18 -2.33 21.01
N LEU A 109 -10.72 -1.11 21.29
CA LEU A 109 -9.97 -0.29 20.34
C LEU A 109 -8.63 -0.94 19.95
N PHE A 110 -7.90 -1.47 20.94
CA PHE A 110 -6.62 -2.14 20.69
C PHE A 110 -6.80 -3.43 19.89
N SER A 111 -7.81 -4.24 20.24
CA SER A 111 -8.16 -5.45 19.48
C SER A 111 -8.55 -5.15 18.03
N ALA A 112 -9.08 -3.95 17.76
CA ALA A 112 -9.40 -3.48 16.42
C ALA A 112 -8.19 -2.92 15.64
N GLY A 113 -7.02 -2.87 16.27
CA GLY A 113 -5.75 -2.43 15.68
C GLY A 113 -5.41 -0.96 15.91
N ALA A 114 -6.05 -0.29 16.88
CA ALA A 114 -5.59 1.03 17.34
C ALA A 114 -4.44 0.91 18.34
N GLY A 115 -3.63 1.97 18.45
CA GLY A 115 -2.55 2.04 19.44
C GLY A 115 -1.31 1.23 19.07
N HIS A 116 -1.13 0.82 17.82
CA HIS A 116 0.12 0.23 17.35
C HIS A 116 1.07 1.32 16.83
N ILE A 117 2.21 1.51 17.51
CA ILE A 117 3.23 2.49 17.17
C ILE A 117 4.61 1.83 17.26
N GLY A 118 5.27 1.64 16.11
CA GLY A 118 6.55 0.94 16.05
C GLY A 118 6.45 -0.47 16.66
N ASN A 119 7.28 -0.76 17.66
CA ASN A 119 7.31 -2.05 18.36
C ASN A 119 6.39 -2.12 19.58
N TYR A 120 5.53 -1.11 19.79
CA TYR A 120 4.59 -1.06 20.90
C TYR A 120 3.17 -1.23 20.40
N ASP A 121 2.36 -1.94 21.17
CA ASP A 121 0.91 -2.03 20.98
C ASP A 121 0.16 -1.34 22.13
N SER A 122 -1.17 -1.33 22.04
CA SER A 122 -2.05 -0.86 23.11
C SER A 122 -1.77 0.58 23.59
N CYS A 123 -1.21 1.41 22.72
CA CYS A 123 -0.87 2.79 23.04
C CYS A 123 -2.14 3.65 23.10
N SER A 124 -2.40 4.26 24.25
CA SER A 124 -3.40 5.31 24.40
C SER A 124 -2.94 6.31 25.46
N PHE A 125 -3.55 7.49 25.44
CA PHE A 125 -3.49 8.43 26.54
C PHE A 125 -4.89 8.60 27.11
N SER A 126 -5.00 8.87 28.40
CA SER A 126 -6.28 9.06 29.06
C SER A 126 -6.23 10.19 30.08
N ALA A 127 -7.31 10.96 30.16
CA ALA A 127 -7.46 12.04 31.12
C ALA A 127 -8.86 12.02 31.73
N ALA A 128 -8.94 12.21 33.05
CA ALA A 128 -10.22 12.38 33.73
C ALA A 128 -10.83 13.74 33.37
N GLY A 129 -12.15 13.77 33.20
CA GLY A 129 -12.93 14.96 32.90
C GLY A 129 -14.36 14.83 33.38
N ARG A 130 -15.19 15.81 33.02
CA ARG A 130 -16.63 15.80 33.31
C ARG A 130 -17.39 16.14 32.04
N GLY A 131 -18.17 15.17 31.56
CA GLY A 131 -19.11 15.37 30.46
C GLY A 131 -20.40 15.99 30.98
N SER A 132 -21.13 16.67 30.10
CA SER A 132 -22.48 17.16 30.40
C SER A 132 -23.40 16.95 29.22
N PHE A 133 -24.61 16.48 29.47
CA PHE A 133 -25.61 16.27 28.43
C PHE A 133 -27.01 16.32 29.04
N ARG A 134 -28.02 16.51 28.19
CA ARG A 134 -29.43 16.42 28.58
C ARG A 134 -30.12 15.44 27.64
N ALA A 135 -30.63 14.35 28.20
CA ALA A 135 -31.31 13.32 27.44
C ALA A 135 -32.62 13.87 26.85
N GLY A 136 -32.85 13.62 25.57
CA GLY A 136 -34.11 13.97 24.89
C GLY A 136 -35.24 13.00 25.25
N GLN A 137 -36.47 13.32 24.86
CA GLN A 137 -37.67 12.53 25.21
C GLN A 137 -37.66 11.08 24.69
N ASN A 138 -36.87 10.81 23.65
CA ASN A 138 -36.77 9.49 23.01
C ASN A 138 -35.46 8.77 23.35
N ALA A 139 -34.66 9.27 24.29
CA ALA A 139 -33.40 8.64 24.69
C ALA A 139 -33.64 7.60 25.81
N ASP A 140 -32.83 6.54 25.84
CA ASP A 140 -32.76 5.58 26.94
C ASP A 140 -31.39 5.73 27.63
N PRO A 141 -31.21 6.79 28.46
CA PRO A 141 -29.90 7.16 28.96
C PRO A 141 -29.32 6.09 29.89
N TYR A 142 -28.10 5.63 29.59
CA TYR A 142 -27.33 4.76 30.48
C TYR A 142 -27.12 5.36 31.88
N VAL A 143 -26.95 6.70 31.95
CA VAL A 143 -26.91 7.50 33.19
C VAL A 143 -27.61 8.84 32.98
N GLY A 144 -28.19 9.39 34.06
CA GLY A 144 -29.00 10.62 34.03
C GLY A 144 -30.48 10.38 33.76
N ALA A 145 -31.28 11.45 33.75
CA ALA A 145 -32.72 11.41 33.54
C ALA A 145 -33.15 12.20 32.30
N VAL A 146 -34.23 11.75 31.65
CA VAL A 146 -34.82 12.41 30.48
C VAL A 146 -35.26 13.83 30.84
N GLY A 147 -34.85 14.81 30.03
CA GLY A 147 -35.20 16.22 30.22
C GLY A 147 -34.32 16.97 31.24
N GLU A 148 -33.45 16.29 31.98
CA GLU A 148 -32.60 16.91 33.00
C GLU A 148 -31.14 17.03 32.53
N LEU A 149 -30.45 18.10 32.94
CA LEU A 149 -29.03 18.25 32.67
C LEU A 149 -28.23 17.35 33.61
N HIS A 150 -27.53 16.37 33.04
CA HIS A 150 -26.66 15.44 33.77
C HIS A 150 -25.19 15.81 33.62
N TYR A 151 -24.40 15.54 34.65
CA TYR A 151 -22.95 15.66 34.63
C TYR A 151 -22.33 14.33 35.05
N GLU A 152 -21.51 13.74 34.19
CA GLU A 152 -20.90 12.44 34.44
C GLU A 152 -19.37 12.56 34.53
N PRO A 153 -18.72 11.95 35.55
CA PRO A 153 -17.28 11.72 35.54
C PRO A 153 -16.88 10.79 34.39
N GLU A 154 -16.15 11.33 33.43
CA GLU A 154 -15.75 10.60 32.22
C GLU A 154 -14.24 10.55 32.08
N GLU A 155 -13.79 9.58 31.30
CA GLU A 155 -12.42 9.47 30.85
C GLU A 155 -12.35 9.80 29.37
N ARG A 156 -11.60 10.84 29.03
CA ARG A 156 -11.19 11.13 27.65
C ARG A 156 -10.12 10.11 27.28
N ILE A 157 -10.43 9.21 26.37
CA ILE A 157 -9.52 8.20 25.83
C ILE A 157 -9.09 8.63 24.44
N GLU A 158 -7.79 8.57 24.16
CA GLU A 158 -7.29 8.91 22.85
C GLU A 158 -6.19 7.95 22.36
N THR A 159 -6.29 7.54 21.10
CA THR A 159 -5.38 6.56 20.49
C THR A 159 -5.18 6.83 19.00
N ILE A 160 -4.07 6.36 18.44
CA ILE A 160 -3.70 6.57 17.04
C ILE A 160 -3.89 5.27 16.23
N PHE A 161 -4.26 5.38 14.95
CA PHE A 161 -4.37 4.23 14.06
C PHE A 161 -4.22 4.63 12.58
N PRO A 162 -3.84 3.69 11.68
CA PRO A 162 -3.82 3.94 10.25
C PRO A 162 -5.22 4.15 9.66
N VAL A 163 -5.36 5.01 8.65
CA VAL A 163 -6.66 5.30 7.99
C VAL A 163 -7.41 4.05 7.53
N THR A 164 -6.68 3.00 7.12
CA THR A 164 -7.26 1.70 6.70
C THR A 164 -8.00 0.96 7.82
N ARG A 165 -7.76 1.31 9.09
CA ARG A 165 -8.42 0.73 10.27
C ARG A 165 -9.60 1.56 10.77
N GLN A 166 -9.90 2.71 10.17
CA GLN A 166 -10.93 3.62 10.69
C GLN A 166 -12.29 2.95 10.88
N THR A 167 -12.80 2.29 9.84
CA THR A 167 -14.11 1.62 9.91
C THR A 167 -14.14 0.54 10.99
N THR A 168 -13.08 -0.26 11.13
CA THR A 168 -13.03 -1.34 12.12
C THR A 168 -12.90 -0.82 13.54
N VAL A 169 -12.09 0.24 13.75
CA VAL A 169 -11.88 0.87 15.05
C VAL A 169 -13.13 1.60 15.52
N VAL A 170 -13.78 2.38 14.66
CA VAL A 170 -15.04 3.07 14.98
C VAL A 170 -16.14 2.05 15.29
N ALA A 171 -16.27 0.99 14.48
CA ALA A 171 -17.26 -0.05 14.77
C ALA A 171 -16.97 -0.78 16.10
N ALA A 172 -15.70 -0.96 16.47
CA ALA A 172 -15.34 -1.55 17.76
C ALA A 172 -15.65 -0.62 18.94
N LEU A 173 -15.41 0.69 18.78
CA LEU A 173 -15.82 1.71 19.75
C LEU A 173 -17.32 1.61 20.01
N LEU A 174 -18.14 1.77 18.97
CA LEU A 174 -19.59 1.83 19.08
C LEU A 174 -20.18 0.57 19.71
N ARG A 175 -19.63 -0.61 19.42
CA ARG A 175 -20.08 -1.87 20.04
C ARG A 175 -19.68 -2.01 21.51
N ALA A 176 -18.55 -1.45 21.91
CA ALA A 176 -18.02 -1.61 23.26
C ALA A 176 -18.52 -0.55 24.23
N HIS A 177 -18.92 0.62 23.71
CA HIS A 177 -19.35 1.78 24.47
C HIS A 177 -20.64 1.51 25.25
N PRO A 178 -20.78 2.01 26.50
CA PRO A 178 -21.99 1.80 27.30
C PRO A 178 -23.17 2.67 26.85
N TYR A 179 -22.91 3.84 26.29
CA TYR A 179 -23.97 4.72 25.79
C TYR A 179 -24.51 4.25 24.44
N GLU A 180 -25.80 4.49 24.21
CA GLU A 180 -26.47 4.28 22.92
C GLU A 180 -25.75 5.02 21.78
N GLU A 181 -25.40 6.29 22.04
CA GLU A 181 -24.71 7.17 21.11
C GLU A 181 -23.38 7.62 21.72
N ALA A 182 -22.27 7.04 21.25
CA ALA A 182 -20.94 7.40 21.74
C ALA A 182 -20.46 8.71 21.09
N ALA A 183 -20.01 9.67 21.90
CA ALA A 183 -19.35 10.87 21.41
C ALA A 183 -17.86 10.58 21.11
N TYR A 184 -17.44 10.85 19.87
CA TYR A 184 -16.05 10.69 19.47
C TYR A 184 -15.63 11.65 18.35
N ASP A 185 -14.34 11.96 18.31
CA ASP A 185 -13.70 12.79 17.30
C ASP A 185 -12.64 11.99 16.54
N ILE A 186 -12.49 12.29 15.24
CA ILE A 186 -11.43 11.75 14.39
C ILE A 186 -10.61 12.92 13.84
N TYR A 187 -9.35 13.01 14.29
CA TYR A 187 -8.41 14.00 13.78
C TYR A 187 -7.50 13.38 12.72
N THR A 188 -7.38 14.05 11.58
CA THR A 188 -6.33 13.75 10.59
C THR A 188 -4.99 14.23 11.14
N LEU A 189 -3.97 13.37 11.07
CA LEU A 189 -2.65 13.67 11.58
C LEU A 189 -1.65 13.86 10.43
N GLU A 190 -0.73 14.80 10.59
CA GLU A 190 0.41 15.01 9.68
C GLU A 190 1.61 14.10 10.00
N ASN A 191 1.54 13.34 11.10
CA ASN A 191 2.56 12.37 11.47
C ASN A 191 2.86 11.42 10.31
N SER A 192 4.16 11.19 10.07
CA SER A 192 4.61 10.25 9.04
C SER A 192 4.23 8.81 9.40
N PHE A 193 3.85 8.03 8.38
CA PHE A 193 3.51 6.62 8.53
C PHE A 193 4.30 5.78 7.53
N ASP A 194 5.19 4.96 8.05
CA ASP A 194 6.07 4.09 7.25
C ASP A 194 5.33 2.85 6.69
N GLY A 195 4.01 2.74 6.84
CA GLY A 195 3.23 1.64 6.26
C GLY A 195 2.79 1.87 4.81
N THR A 196 2.83 3.12 4.33
CA THR A 196 2.36 3.46 2.99
C THR A 196 3.09 4.64 2.35
N GLY A 197 3.51 4.47 1.10
CA GLY A 197 3.95 5.54 0.20
C GLY A 197 4.81 5.04 -0.94
N ALA A 198 5.34 5.98 -1.72
CA ALA A 198 5.98 5.67 -3.00
C ALA A 198 7.43 5.23 -2.80
N GLY A 199 7.79 4.12 -3.43
CA GLY A 199 9.14 3.53 -3.40
C GLY A 199 9.57 3.00 -2.03
N LEU A 200 10.67 2.26 -2.02
CA LEU A 200 11.35 1.85 -0.79
C LEU A 200 12.82 2.23 -0.85
N THR A 201 13.43 2.43 0.31
CA THR A 201 14.89 2.44 0.46
C THR A 201 15.31 1.46 1.55
N GLY A 202 16.46 0.85 1.36
CA GLY A 202 17.05 -0.08 2.31
C GLY A 202 18.54 -0.23 2.07
N GLU A 203 19.15 -1.17 2.77
CA GLU A 203 20.59 -1.39 2.76
C GLU A 203 20.91 -2.85 2.43
N LEU A 204 21.94 -3.07 1.62
CA LEU A 204 22.57 -4.38 1.51
C LEU A 204 23.25 -4.71 2.84
N GLU A 205 23.23 -5.99 3.22
CA GLU A 205 23.86 -6.46 4.46
C GLU A 205 25.39 -6.27 4.44
N THR A 206 26.00 -6.41 3.27
CA THR A 206 27.42 -6.13 3.03
C THR A 206 27.59 -5.27 1.78
N PRO A 207 28.48 -4.27 1.78
CA PRO A 207 28.77 -3.49 0.58
C PRO A 207 29.18 -4.38 -0.61
N GLU A 208 28.61 -4.12 -1.79
CA GLU A 208 28.86 -4.88 -3.01
C GLU A 208 29.49 -3.97 -4.07
N GLU A 209 30.44 -4.50 -4.86
CA GLU A 209 30.97 -3.79 -6.04
C GLU A 209 29.83 -3.43 -7.01
N THR A 210 29.74 -2.18 -7.44
CA THR A 210 28.61 -1.64 -8.21
C THR A 210 28.36 -2.43 -9.50
N LEU A 211 29.43 -2.81 -10.22
CA LEU A 211 29.30 -3.63 -11.43
C LEU A 211 28.79 -5.05 -11.14
N SER A 212 29.21 -5.65 -10.02
CA SER A 212 28.71 -6.96 -9.58
C SER A 212 27.24 -6.88 -9.19
N PHE A 213 26.86 -5.82 -8.46
CA PHE A 213 25.49 -5.51 -8.13
C PHE A 213 24.61 -5.39 -9.39
N LEU A 214 25.02 -4.62 -10.40
CA LEU A 214 24.26 -4.48 -11.65
C LEU A 214 24.12 -5.81 -12.41
N LYS A 215 25.18 -6.63 -12.46
CA LYS A 215 25.11 -7.97 -13.08
C LYS A 215 24.14 -8.89 -12.33
N ARG A 216 24.16 -8.85 -11.00
CA ARG A 216 23.25 -9.60 -10.15
C ARG A 216 21.81 -9.12 -10.33
N LEU A 217 21.60 -7.81 -10.36
CA LEU A 217 20.30 -7.18 -10.62
C LEU A 217 19.73 -7.64 -11.97
N LYS A 218 20.55 -7.61 -13.03
CA LYS A 218 20.19 -8.10 -14.36
C LYS A 218 19.68 -9.55 -14.30
N LYS A 219 20.44 -10.42 -13.64
CA LYS A 219 20.09 -11.84 -13.47
C LYS A 219 18.83 -12.05 -12.64
N THR A 220 18.71 -11.36 -11.51
CA THR A 220 17.59 -11.50 -10.56
C THR A 220 16.25 -11.15 -11.20
N PHE A 221 16.23 -10.10 -12.02
CA PHE A 221 15.01 -9.62 -12.68
C PHE A 221 14.85 -10.15 -14.11
N GLY A 222 15.77 -11.01 -14.58
CA GLY A 222 15.73 -11.56 -15.93
C GLY A 222 15.76 -10.47 -17.02
N ALA A 223 16.44 -9.36 -16.76
CA ALA A 223 16.53 -8.26 -17.70
C ALA A 223 17.54 -8.58 -18.80
N GLU A 224 17.20 -8.29 -20.06
CA GLU A 224 18.11 -8.48 -21.20
C GLU A 224 19.28 -7.48 -21.18
N GLY A 225 19.06 -6.31 -20.59
CA GLY A 225 20.06 -5.28 -20.34
C GLY A 225 19.63 -4.31 -19.24
N ILE A 226 20.57 -3.57 -18.69
CA ILE A 226 20.30 -2.47 -17.74
C ILE A 226 20.86 -1.21 -18.36
N ARG A 227 20.02 -0.18 -18.49
CA ARG A 227 20.48 1.17 -18.85
C ARG A 227 20.84 1.88 -17.55
N HIS A 228 22.03 2.48 -17.48
CA HIS A 228 22.45 3.16 -16.26
C HIS A 228 23.23 4.43 -16.53
N THR A 229 23.21 5.36 -15.57
CA THR A 229 24.13 6.51 -15.55
C THR A 229 25.57 6.05 -15.24
N PRO A 230 26.58 6.92 -15.40
CA PRO A 230 27.94 6.61 -14.94
C PRO A 230 27.97 6.11 -13.49
N ILE A 231 28.90 5.22 -13.21
CA ILE A 231 29.15 4.71 -11.85
C ILE A 231 29.71 5.85 -11.00
N VAL A 232 29.05 6.11 -9.88
CA VAL A 232 29.42 7.15 -8.91
C VAL A 232 30.31 6.58 -7.82
N ASP A 233 29.84 5.49 -7.18
CA ASP A 233 30.58 4.76 -6.15
C ASP A 233 31.09 3.42 -6.68
N GLU A 234 32.31 3.02 -6.30
CA GLU A 234 32.82 1.68 -6.59
C GLU A 234 32.03 0.59 -5.87
N LYS A 235 31.58 0.88 -4.63
CA LYS A 235 30.76 -0.01 -3.80
C LYS A 235 29.45 0.62 -3.39
N VAL A 236 28.39 -0.17 -3.41
CA VAL A 236 27.04 0.25 -3.03
C VAL A 236 26.54 -0.53 -1.82
N THR A 237 25.80 0.17 -0.98
CA THR A 237 25.14 -0.35 0.23
C THR A 237 23.71 0.16 0.30
N ARG A 238 23.49 1.47 0.18
CA ARG A 238 22.14 2.06 0.26
C ARG A 238 21.48 2.11 -1.12
N ILE A 239 20.34 1.45 -1.25
CA ILE A 239 19.59 1.33 -2.50
C ILE A 239 18.19 1.91 -2.29
N ALA A 240 17.69 2.64 -3.28
CA ALA A 240 16.30 3.01 -3.42
C ALA A 240 15.68 2.25 -4.60
N VAL A 241 14.40 1.90 -4.50
CA VAL A 241 13.68 1.14 -5.53
C VAL A 241 12.30 1.73 -5.77
N CYS A 242 11.88 1.73 -7.03
CA CYS A 242 10.50 1.99 -7.44
C CYS A 242 10.18 1.11 -8.65
N GLY A 243 9.25 0.16 -8.50
CA GLY A 243 8.71 -0.60 -9.62
C GLY A 243 8.08 0.30 -10.67
N GLY A 244 8.07 -0.16 -11.92
CA GLY A 244 7.46 0.55 -13.03
C GLY A 244 8.18 1.86 -13.34
N SER A 245 7.43 2.94 -13.58
CA SER A 245 7.97 4.25 -13.94
C SER A 245 8.23 5.13 -12.73
N GLY A 246 9.46 5.09 -12.20
CA GLY A 246 9.84 5.77 -10.96
C GLY A 246 10.61 7.08 -11.09
N SER A 247 10.78 7.65 -12.29
CA SER A 247 11.57 8.89 -12.49
C SER A 247 11.17 10.04 -11.56
N PHE A 248 9.89 10.11 -11.16
CA PHE A 248 9.38 11.13 -10.24
C PHE A 248 9.98 11.08 -8.82
N LEU A 249 10.71 10.02 -8.48
CA LEU A 249 11.36 9.81 -7.18
C LEU A 249 12.87 10.04 -7.19
N ILE A 250 13.49 10.41 -8.33
CA ILE A 250 14.95 10.54 -8.44
C ILE A 250 15.52 11.48 -7.37
N HIS A 251 14.95 12.68 -7.20
CA HIS A 251 15.44 13.64 -6.21
C HIS A 251 15.25 13.16 -4.77
N GLN A 252 14.22 12.37 -4.51
CA GLN A 252 13.86 11.83 -3.21
C GLN A 252 14.81 10.69 -2.85
N ALA A 253 15.18 9.85 -3.83
CA ALA A 253 16.23 8.85 -3.70
C ALA A 253 17.59 9.50 -3.38
N ILE A 254 17.96 10.58 -4.09
CA ILE A 254 19.17 11.36 -3.79
C ILE A 254 19.13 11.92 -2.37
N ARG A 255 18.03 12.56 -1.96
CA ARG A 255 17.86 13.10 -0.60
C ARG A 255 17.89 12.02 0.49
N ALA A 256 17.45 10.81 0.18
CA ALA A 256 17.55 9.65 1.07
C ALA A 256 18.97 9.06 1.15
N GLY A 257 19.93 9.60 0.38
CA GLY A 257 21.32 9.16 0.32
C GLY A 257 21.51 7.84 -0.43
N ALA A 258 20.57 7.46 -1.28
CA ALA A 258 20.70 6.24 -2.07
C ALA A 258 21.89 6.37 -3.02
N GLN A 259 22.70 5.32 -3.10
CA GLN A 259 23.83 5.23 -4.03
C GLN A 259 23.37 4.67 -5.38
N VAL A 260 22.31 3.85 -5.36
CA VAL A 260 21.62 3.37 -6.56
C VAL A 260 20.12 3.58 -6.41
N PHE A 261 19.48 4.09 -7.47
CA PHE A 261 18.04 4.05 -7.65
C PHE A 261 17.67 3.07 -8.76
N VAL A 262 16.97 1.99 -8.39
CA VAL A 262 16.51 0.95 -9.32
C VAL A 262 15.05 1.22 -9.70
N THR A 263 14.80 1.39 -10.99
CA THR A 263 13.44 1.61 -11.51
C THR A 263 13.31 1.17 -12.97
N GLY A 264 12.19 1.48 -13.64
CA GLY A 264 11.97 1.30 -15.06
C GLY A 264 11.53 2.60 -15.75
N ASP A 265 11.43 2.56 -17.08
CA ASP A 265 10.89 3.63 -17.94
C ASP A 265 11.55 5.01 -17.74
N VAL A 266 12.86 5.05 -17.47
CA VAL A 266 13.59 6.30 -17.33
C VAL A 266 13.75 6.95 -18.71
N LYS A 267 13.34 8.21 -18.83
CA LYS A 267 13.49 8.97 -20.08
C LYS A 267 14.91 9.53 -20.19
N TYR A 268 15.33 9.84 -21.42
CA TYR A 268 16.66 10.37 -21.70
C TYR A 268 17.05 11.57 -20.81
N HIS A 269 16.15 12.54 -20.65
CA HIS A 269 16.42 13.71 -19.83
C HIS A 269 16.44 13.42 -18.32
N ASP A 270 15.67 12.45 -17.86
CA ASP A 270 15.63 12.07 -16.45
C ASP A 270 16.97 11.44 -15.99
N PHE A 271 17.75 10.83 -16.90
CA PHE A 271 19.08 10.32 -16.57
C PHE A 271 20.05 11.43 -16.12
N PHE A 272 19.87 12.68 -16.57
CA PHE A 272 20.72 13.80 -16.16
C PHE A 272 20.45 14.23 -14.71
N GLU A 273 19.26 13.96 -14.17
CA GLU A 273 18.88 14.36 -12.80
C GLU A 273 19.71 13.67 -11.71
N ALA A 274 20.32 12.54 -12.05
CA ALA A 274 21.28 11.83 -11.20
C ALA A 274 22.49 12.71 -10.83
N ASP A 275 22.95 13.54 -11.79
CA ASP A 275 23.95 14.59 -11.61
C ASP A 275 25.23 14.14 -10.86
N GLY A 276 25.69 12.92 -11.12
CA GLY A 276 26.88 12.34 -10.46
C GLY A 276 26.73 12.11 -8.95
N ARG A 277 25.52 12.22 -8.39
CA ARG A 277 25.24 12.03 -6.95
C ARG A 277 24.73 10.63 -6.60
N MET A 278 24.25 9.89 -7.61
CA MET A 278 23.64 8.57 -7.47
C MET A 278 23.68 7.86 -8.82
N LEU A 279 23.76 6.53 -8.83
CA LEU A 279 23.55 5.74 -10.04
C LEU A 279 22.04 5.49 -10.25
N ILE A 280 21.51 5.79 -11.43
CA ILE A 280 20.18 5.30 -11.85
C ILE A 280 20.38 4.00 -12.62
N ALA A 281 19.67 2.95 -12.21
CA ALA A 281 19.62 1.66 -12.91
C ALA A 281 18.20 1.41 -13.42
N ASP A 282 17.99 1.59 -14.72
CA ASP A 282 16.75 1.25 -15.40
C ASP A 282 16.80 -0.21 -15.83
N ILE A 283 16.00 -1.04 -15.15
CA ILE A 283 15.92 -2.49 -15.37
C ILE A 283 14.76 -2.89 -16.28
N GLY A 284 13.93 -1.94 -16.72
CA GLY A 284 12.70 -2.19 -17.45
C GLY A 284 11.45 -2.32 -16.56
N HIS A 285 10.32 -1.83 -17.07
CA HIS A 285 9.04 -1.79 -16.35
C HIS A 285 8.53 -3.20 -16.03
N TYR A 286 8.40 -4.04 -17.06
CA TYR A 286 7.91 -5.41 -16.92
C TYR A 286 8.82 -6.21 -15.98
N GLU A 287 10.13 -6.09 -16.16
CA GLU A 287 11.15 -6.80 -15.41
C GLU A 287 11.02 -6.53 -13.92
N SER A 288 10.80 -5.25 -13.56
CA SER A 288 10.64 -4.81 -12.16
C SER A 288 9.35 -5.32 -11.50
N GLU A 289 8.27 -5.51 -12.24
CA GLU A 289 6.93 -5.79 -11.69
C GLU A 289 6.37 -7.18 -12.01
N GLN A 290 7.05 -8.00 -12.81
CA GLN A 290 6.57 -9.32 -13.21
C GLN A 290 6.25 -10.25 -12.01
N PHE A 291 6.84 -9.98 -10.85
CA PHE A 291 6.65 -10.72 -9.61
C PHE A 291 5.39 -10.31 -8.84
N THR A 292 4.70 -9.22 -9.22
CA THR A 292 3.45 -8.76 -8.59
C THR A 292 2.34 -9.82 -8.67
N LYS A 293 2.39 -10.72 -9.66
CA LYS A 293 1.47 -11.86 -9.74
C LYS A 293 1.61 -12.83 -8.55
N GLU A 294 2.83 -13.03 -8.06
CA GLU A 294 3.12 -13.87 -6.88
C GLU A 294 2.61 -13.20 -5.61
N LEU A 295 2.75 -11.86 -5.51
CA LEU A 295 2.20 -11.06 -4.40
C LEU A 295 0.71 -11.28 -4.23
N LEU A 296 -0.02 -11.05 -5.32
CA LEU A 296 -1.48 -11.15 -5.36
C LEU A 296 -1.92 -12.58 -5.03
N MET A 297 -1.25 -13.58 -5.60
CA MET A 297 -1.52 -14.98 -5.29
C MET A 297 -1.35 -15.29 -3.80
N ASN A 298 -0.25 -14.82 -3.19
CA ASN A 298 0.03 -15.04 -1.78
C ASN A 298 -1.00 -14.36 -0.87
N ILE A 299 -1.39 -13.11 -1.18
CA ILE A 299 -2.43 -12.38 -0.44
C ILE A 299 -3.76 -13.13 -0.49
N ILE A 300 -4.18 -13.58 -1.68
CA ILE A 300 -5.46 -14.27 -1.85
C ILE A 300 -5.44 -15.62 -1.15
N LYS A 301 -4.39 -16.44 -1.33
CA LYS A 301 -4.28 -17.76 -0.69
C LYS A 301 -4.27 -17.68 0.84
N LYS A 302 -3.61 -16.66 1.40
CA LYS A 302 -3.58 -16.44 2.85
C LYS A 302 -4.97 -16.13 3.42
N LYS A 303 -5.81 -15.44 2.64
CA LYS A 303 -7.16 -15.02 3.07
C LYS A 303 -8.25 -16.04 2.72
N TYR A 304 -8.09 -16.78 1.63
CA TYR A 304 -9.06 -17.72 1.08
C TYR A 304 -8.37 -19.04 0.72
N SER A 305 -8.35 -19.99 1.66
CA SER A 305 -7.70 -21.29 1.49
C SER A 305 -8.34 -22.18 0.42
N ASN A 306 -9.63 -21.97 0.14
CA ASN A 306 -10.43 -22.86 -0.71
C ASN A 306 -10.58 -22.36 -2.16
N PHE A 307 -9.90 -21.27 -2.53
CA PHE A 307 -10.00 -20.69 -3.87
C PHE A 307 -8.83 -21.15 -4.76
N ALA A 308 -9.13 -21.68 -5.94
CA ALA A 308 -8.14 -22.14 -6.90
C ALA A 308 -7.50 -20.95 -7.66
N VAL A 309 -6.58 -20.24 -7.00
CA VAL A 309 -5.84 -19.13 -7.59
C VAL A 309 -4.79 -19.64 -8.57
N GLN A 310 -4.76 -19.07 -9.78
CA GLN A 310 -3.78 -19.40 -10.80
C GLN A 310 -2.97 -18.17 -11.22
N ILE A 311 -1.69 -18.39 -11.52
CA ILE A 311 -0.85 -17.38 -12.17
C ILE A 311 -0.93 -17.58 -13.68
N SER A 312 -1.15 -16.49 -14.42
CA SER A 312 -1.10 -16.49 -15.88
C SER A 312 0.31 -16.87 -16.37
N GLY A 313 0.36 -17.78 -17.34
CA GLY A 313 1.57 -18.21 -18.03
C GLY A 313 1.94 -17.33 -19.23
N ALA A 314 1.04 -16.44 -19.67
CA ALA A 314 1.28 -15.55 -20.78
C ALA A 314 2.41 -14.54 -20.46
N ASN A 315 3.38 -14.41 -21.36
CA ASN A 315 4.37 -13.33 -21.30
C ASN A 315 3.72 -12.04 -21.80
N THR A 316 3.60 -11.04 -20.92
CA THR A 316 2.98 -9.75 -21.25
C THR A 316 3.98 -8.65 -21.59
N ASN A 317 5.30 -8.94 -21.64
CA ASN A 317 6.32 -7.95 -21.97
C ASN A 317 6.26 -7.55 -23.46
N PRO A 318 5.88 -6.31 -23.79
CA PRO A 318 5.84 -5.84 -25.17
C PRO A 318 7.22 -5.43 -25.70
N VAL A 319 8.21 -5.23 -24.83
CA VAL A 319 9.56 -4.78 -25.18
C VAL A 319 10.41 -6.00 -25.59
N LYS A 320 11.21 -5.83 -26.64
CA LYS A 320 12.15 -6.83 -27.16
C LYS A 320 13.51 -6.18 -27.37
N TYR A 321 14.55 -6.96 -27.11
CA TYR A 321 15.94 -6.56 -27.20
C TYR A 321 16.61 -7.32 -28.36
N LEU A 322 17.59 -6.70 -29.00
CA LEU A 322 18.43 -7.29 -30.07
C LEU A 322 19.85 -7.52 -29.55
#